data_AF-A0A7C2NTJ4-F1
#
_entry.id   AF-A0A7C2NTJ4-F1
#
_cell.length_a   1.000
_cell.length_b   1.000
_cell.length_c   1.000
_cell.angle_alpha   90.00
_cell.angle_beta   90.00
_cell.angle_gamma   90.00
#
_symmetry.space_group_name_H-M   'P 1'
#
loop_
_entity.id
_entity.type
_entity.pdbx_description
1 polymer ?
#
loop_
_entity_poly.entity_id
_entity_poly.type
_entity_poly.pdbx_seq_one_letter_code
_entity_poly.pdbx_strand_id
1 'polypeptide(L)'
;MSNALFIRSGRRYRAATPQEVYDAAAAAYVARESGIMISAPRDAHELCRVLVGRYENERFGVLFLDGRHRLITAEVMFTGTIDGATVYPRVVTKRALDLNAAAVIVTHQHPSGVAEPSEADRNITAKLAKALMTVEIRLLDHVVLGSDQAVSLAERGWL
;
A
#
# COMPACT_ATOMS: atom_id res chain seq x y z
N MET A 1 4.52 -10.16 33.30
CA MET A 1 3.71 -8.92 33.15
C MET A 1 3.19 -8.89 31.72
N SER A 2 1.90 -8.72 31.51
CA SER A 2 1.33 -8.64 30.15
C SER A 2 1.67 -7.29 29.53
N ASN A 3 2.45 -7.26 28.44
CA ASN A 3 2.75 -6.06 27.66
C ASN A 3 1.58 -5.73 26.71
N ALA A 4 0.39 -5.57 27.26
CA ALA A 4 -0.79 -5.19 26.48
C ALA A 4 -0.76 -3.70 26.16
N LEU A 5 -0.83 -3.36 24.86
CA LEU A 5 -1.15 -2.00 24.41
C LEU A 5 -2.67 -1.77 24.48
N PHE A 6 -3.08 -0.54 24.75
CA PHE A 6 -4.49 -0.19 24.94
C PHE A 6 -4.93 0.89 23.95
N ILE A 7 -6.15 0.75 23.42
CA ILE A 7 -6.81 1.76 22.58
C ILE A 7 -7.94 2.41 23.36
N ARG A 8 -8.05 3.73 23.21
CA ARG A 8 -9.12 4.53 23.81
C ARG A 8 -10.37 4.45 22.94
N SER A 9 -11.45 3.89 23.49
CA SER A 9 -12.79 3.90 22.90
C SER A 9 -13.70 4.81 23.73
N GLY A 10 -13.86 6.06 23.28
CA GLY A 10 -14.54 7.10 24.03
C GLY A 10 -13.82 7.43 25.36
N ARG A 11 -14.48 7.18 26.50
CA ARG A 11 -13.91 7.38 27.85
C ARG A 11 -13.27 6.14 28.46
N ARG A 12 -13.28 4.99 27.76
CA ARG A 12 -12.75 3.72 28.27
C ARG A 12 -11.53 3.27 27.47
N TYR A 13 -10.72 2.42 28.08
CA TYR A 13 -9.60 1.74 27.42
C TYR A 13 -9.91 0.24 27.33
N ARG A 14 -9.52 -0.38 26.22
CA ARG A 14 -9.50 -1.85 26.07
C ARG A 14 -8.16 -2.28 25.49
N ALA A 15 -7.80 -3.54 25.72
CA ALA A 15 -6.65 -4.12 25.05
C ALA A 15 -6.80 -4.00 23.52
N ALA A 16 -5.73 -3.56 22.87
CA ALA A 16 -5.63 -3.50 21.43
C ALA A 16 -5.41 -4.91 20.87
N THR A 17 -6.01 -5.22 19.74
CA THR A 17 -5.61 -6.40 18.98
C THR A 17 -4.25 -6.14 18.30
N PRO A 18 -3.48 -7.19 17.94
CA PRO A 18 -2.23 -6.99 17.18
C PRO A 18 -2.45 -6.18 15.91
N GLN A 19 -3.56 -6.43 15.21
CA GLN A 19 -3.97 -5.71 14.00
C GLN A 19 -4.05 -4.21 14.23
N GLU A 20 -4.76 -3.78 15.28
CA GLU A 20 -4.95 -2.36 15.56
C GLU A 20 -3.64 -1.67 15.97
N VAL A 21 -2.75 -2.40 16.62
CA VAL A 21 -1.39 -1.90 16.92
C VAL A 21 -0.61 -1.67 15.64
N TYR A 22 -0.64 -2.63 14.70
CA TYR A 22 0.05 -2.50 13.42
C TYR A 22 -0.53 -1.38 12.56
N ASP A 23 -1.85 -1.26 12.47
CA ASP A 23 -2.51 -0.17 11.74
C ASP A 23 -2.15 1.20 12.32
N ALA A 24 -2.14 1.34 13.66
CA ALA A 24 -1.75 2.59 14.32
C ALA A 24 -0.26 2.91 14.09
N ALA A 25 0.61 1.91 14.16
CA ALA A 25 2.04 2.07 13.90
C ALA A 25 2.31 2.47 12.44
N ALA A 26 1.64 1.83 11.48
CA ALA A 26 1.73 2.14 10.07
C ALA A 26 1.26 3.57 9.80
N ALA A 27 0.12 3.98 10.36
CA ALA A 27 -0.39 5.34 10.22
C ALA A 27 0.58 6.39 10.81
N ALA A 28 1.15 6.13 11.98
CA ALA A 28 2.14 7.02 12.59
C ALA A 28 3.42 7.12 11.76
N TYR A 29 3.89 6.01 11.19
CA TYR A 29 5.04 5.97 10.31
C TYR A 29 4.78 6.78 9.02
N VAL A 30 3.68 6.52 8.33
CA VAL A 30 3.30 7.24 7.10
C VAL A 30 3.17 8.74 7.35
N ALA A 31 2.56 9.14 8.47
CA ALA A 31 2.46 10.55 8.84
C ALA A 31 3.84 11.20 9.05
N ARG A 32 4.78 10.47 9.66
CA ARG A 32 6.16 10.93 9.85
C ARG A 32 6.91 11.06 8.52
N GLU A 33 6.68 10.15 7.58
CA GLU A 33 7.29 10.16 6.25
C GLU A 33 6.57 11.07 5.25
N SER A 34 5.53 11.80 5.63
CA SER A 34 4.87 12.73 4.72
C SER A 34 5.86 13.80 4.22
N GLY A 35 5.88 14.02 2.91
CA GLY A 35 6.80 14.94 2.23
C GLY A 35 8.17 14.37 1.88
N ILE A 36 8.51 13.13 2.31
CA ILE A 36 9.77 12.52 1.87
C ILE A 36 9.75 12.27 0.36
N MET A 37 10.89 12.45 -0.28
CA MET A 37 11.05 12.16 -1.70
C MET A 37 11.33 10.67 -1.89
N ILE A 38 10.54 10.00 -2.73
CA ILE A 38 10.78 8.62 -3.16
C ILE A 38 11.74 8.66 -4.35
N SER A 39 13.00 8.36 -4.11
CA SER A 39 14.08 8.55 -5.09
C SER A 39 14.54 7.25 -5.75
N ALA A 40 14.26 6.11 -5.12
CA ALA A 40 14.61 4.79 -5.61
C ALA A 40 13.54 3.75 -5.20
N PRO A 41 13.42 2.63 -5.92
CA PRO A 41 12.48 1.55 -5.59
C PRO A 41 12.56 1.07 -4.13
N ARG A 42 13.79 1.01 -3.57
CA ARG A 42 14.01 0.64 -2.16
C ARG A 42 13.27 1.55 -1.17
N ASP A 43 13.14 2.85 -1.46
CA ASP A 43 12.50 3.82 -0.57
C ASP A 43 10.99 3.53 -0.52
N ALA A 44 10.41 3.14 -1.67
CA ALA A 44 9.03 2.68 -1.75
C ALA A 44 8.82 1.33 -1.05
N HIS A 45 9.75 0.38 -1.18
CA HIS A 45 9.63 -0.96 -0.58
C HIS A 45 9.48 -0.91 0.94
N GLU A 46 10.23 -0.04 1.63
CA GLU A 46 10.12 0.11 3.09
C GLU A 46 8.74 0.62 3.51
N LEU A 47 8.25 1.68 2.84
CA LEU A 47 6.90 2.21 3.05
C LEU A 47 5.83 1.16 2.75
N CYS A 48 5.94 0.43 1.64
CA CYS A 48 5.03 -0.65 1.28
C CYS A 48 5.02 -1.73 2.39
N ARG A 49 6.19 -2.14 2.88
CA ARG A 49 6.30 -3.15 3.93
C ARG A 49 5.69 -2.70 5.25
N VAL A 50 5.82 -1.43 5.61
CA VAL A 50 5.14 -0.89 6.80
C VAL A 50 3.62 -0.83 6.58
N LEU A 51 3.18 -0.47 5.38
CA LEU A 51 1.77 -0.27 5.05
C LEU A 51 0.97 -1.58 5.01
N VAL A 52 1.52 -2.61 4.36
CA VAL A 52 0.80 -3.88 4.11
C VAL A 52 1.52 -5.11 4.64
N GLY A 53 2.72 -5.00 5.22
CA GLY A 53 3.46 -6.17 5.72
C GLY A 53 2.87 -6.69 7.04
N ARG A 54 2.77 -8.02 7.16
CA ARG A 54 2.39 -8.79 8.37
C ARG A 54 0.88 -8.84 8.67
N TYR A 55 0.10 -9.24 7.68
CA TYR A 55 -1.33 -9.50 7.84
C TYR A 55 -1.71 -10.89 7.36
N GLU A 56 -2.70 -11.51 8.00
CA GLU A 56 -3.20 -12.84 7.61
C GLU A 56 -3.96 -12.82 6.29
N ASN A 57 -4.51 -11.65 5.93
CA ASN A 57 -5.23 -11.42 4.68
C ASN A 57 -4.43 -10.53 3.75
N GLU A 58 -4.67 -10.68 2.44
CA GLU A 58 -4.10 -9.78 1.45
C GLU A 58 -4.60 -8.34 1.66
N ARG A 59 -3.68 -7.38 1.62
CA ARG A 59 -3.99 -5.96 1.74
C ARG A 59 -3.39 -5.23 0.55
N PHE A 60 -4.20 -4.41 -0.10
CA PHE A 60 -3.77 -3.60 -1.23
C PHE A 60 -3.63 -2.14 -0.79
N GLY A 61 -2.38 -1.68 -0.78
CA GLY A 61 -1.96 -0.35 -0.40
C GLY A 61 -1.64 0.53 -1.60
N VAL A 62 -1.77 1.85 -1.40
CA VAL A 62 -1.43 2.87 -2.40
C VAL A 62 -0.65 3.99 -1.72
N LEU A 63 0.51 4.30 -2.27
CA LEU A 63 1.28 5.50 -1.95
C LEU A 63 0.89 6.58 -2.97
N PHE A 64 0.43 7.73 -2.47
CA PHE A 64 0.05 8.87 -3.30
C PHE A 64 1.17 9.90 -3.29
N LEU A 65 1.60 10.32 -4.48
CA LEU A 65 2.79 11.15 -4.66
C LEU A 65 2.47 12.46 -5.39
N ASP A 66 3.19 13.52 -5.02
CA ASP A 66 3.14 14.80 -5.73
C ASP A 66 3.97 14.76 -7.04
N GLY A 67 3.98 15.89 -7.77
CA GLY A 67 4.72 16.01 -9.03
C GLY A 67 6.24 15.88 -8.91
N ARG A 68 6.80 15.97 -7.70
CA ARG A 68 8.22 15.77 -7.37
C ARG A 68 8.48 14.41 -6.71
N HIS A 69 7.52 13.49 -6.82
CA HIS A 69 7.56 12.15 -6.22
C HIS A 69 7.71 12.17 -4.69
N ARG A 70 7.16 13.20 -4.04
CA ARG A 70 7.10 13.25 -2.58
C ARG A 70 5.83 12.60 -2.08
N LEU A 71 5.94 11.85 -0.98
CA LEU A 71 4.81 11.19 -0.37
C LEU A 71 3.80 12.22 0.14
N ILE A 72 2.58 12.21 -0.41
CA ILE A 72 1.44 12.94 0.14
C ILE A 72 0.93 12.17 1.36
N THR A 73 0.53 10.92 1.11
CA THR A 73 0.08 9.96 2.12
C THR A 73 0.15 8.55 1.53
N ALA A 74 -0.01 7.52 2.36
CA ALA A 74 -0.16 6.14 1.95
C ALA A 74 -1.33 5.49 2.68
N GLU A 75 -2.13 4.69 1.97
CA GLU A 75 -3.38 4.14 2.48
C GLU A 75 -3.55 2.68 2.06
N VAL A 76 -4.03 1.84 2.98
CA VAL A 76 -4.61 0.55 2.60
C VAL A 76 -6.01 0.82 2.07
N MET A 77 -6.22 0.58 0.78
CA MET A 77 -7.49 0.85 0.11
C MET A 77 -8.40 -0.38 0.02
N PHE A 78 -7.82 -1.59 0.01
CA PHE A 78 -8.60 -2.83 -0.05
C PHE A 78 -7.99 -3.87 0.89
N THR A 79 -8.87 -4.66 1.50
CA THR A 79 -8.50 -5.84 2.29
C THR A 79 -9.27 -7.01 1.71
N GLY A 80 -8.53 -8.05 1.34
CA GLY A 80 -9.02 -9.24 0.69
C GLY A 80 -9.16 -10.41 1.65
N THR A 81 -9.21 -11.60 1.08
CA THR A 81 -9.07 -12.87 1.80
C THR A 81 -7.65 -13.40 1.64
N ILE A 82 -7.43 -14.68 1.93
CA ILE A 82 -6.20 -15.41 1.62
C ILE A 82 -6.01 -15.57 0.10
N ASP A 83 -7.11 -15.60 -0.67
CA ASP A 83 -7.10 -15.83 -2.12
C ASP A 83 -6.92 -14.54 -2.94
N GLY A 84 -6.94 -13.38 -2.29
CA GLY A 84 -6.67 -12.09 -2.90
C GLY A 84 -7.64 -10.97 -2.52
N ALA A 85 -7.30 -9.75 -2.92
CA ALA A 85 -8.15 -8.57 -2.78
C ALA A 85 -8.82 -8.17 -4.09
N THR A 86 -10.12 -7.86 -4.05
CA THR A 86 -10.80 -7.24 -5.21
C THR A 86 -10.50 -5.74 -5.23
N VAL A 87 -9.75 -5.30 -6.24
CA VAL A 87 -9.34 -3.90 -6.42
C VAL A 87 -10.18 -3.26 -7.52
N TYR A 88 -10.69 -2.05 -7.24
CA TYR A 88 -11.50 -1.28 -8.19
C TYR A 88 -10.73 -0.04 -8.66
N PRO A 89 -10.26 0.02 -9.92
CA PRO A 89 -9.50 1.17 -10.43
C PRO A 89 -10.20 2.51 -10.21
N ARG A 90 -11.53 2.57 -10.39
CA ARG A 90 -12.32 3.79 -10.14
C ARG A 90 -12.16 4.36 -8.72
N VAL A 91 -11.97 3.51 -7.72
CA VAL A 91 -11.83 3.93 -6.32
C VAL A 91 -10.42 4.49 -6.08
N VAL A 92 -9.39 3.84 -6.64
CA VAL A 92 -8.02 4.33 -6.60
C VAL A 92 -7.90 5.66 -7.34
N THR A 93 -8.43 5.76 -8.56
CA THR A 93 -8.43 7.00 -9.37
C THR A 93 -9.15 8.14 -8.66
N LYS A 94 -10.34 7.88 -8.08
CA LYS A 94 -11.06 8.89 -7.30
C LYS A 94 -10.21 9.40 -6.14
N ARG A 95 -9.60 8.50 -5.36
CA ARG A 95 -8.79 8.89 -4.21
C ARG A 95 -7.54 9.66 -4.62
N ALA A 96 -6.89 9.27 -5.71
CA ALA A 96 -5.73 9.97 -6.24
C ALA A 96 -6.09 11.42 -6.65
N LEU A 97 -7.24 11.62 -7.29
CA LEU A 97 -7.76 12.95 -7.62
C LEU A 97 -8.10 13.76 -6.36
N ASP A 98 -8.79 13.18 -5.39
CA ASP A 98 -9.13 13.84 -4.12
C ASP A 98 -7.87 14.35 -3.37
N LEU A 99 -6.75 13.66 -3.54
CA LEU A 99 -5.45 14.01 -2.94
C LEU A 99 -4.57 14.90 -3.82
N ASN A 100 -5.01 15.25 -5.03
CA ASN A 100 -4.19 15.93 -6.06
C ASN A 100 -2.86 15.20 -6.34
N ALA A 101 -2.88 13.86 -6.32
CA ALA A 101 -1.71 13.06 -6.61
C ALA A 101 -1.35 13.14 -8.10
N ALA A 102 -0.07 13.37 -8.41
CA ALA A 102 0.45 13.32 -9.78
C ALA A 102 0.94 11.92 -10.16
N ALA A 103 1.16 11.07 -9.17
CA ALA A 103 1.62 9.71 -9.35
C ALA A 103 1.21 8.83 -8.17
N VAL A 104 1.17 7.52 -8.39
CA VAL A 104 0.95 6.52 -7.36
C VAL A 104 1.91 5.34 -7.49
N ILE A 105 2.20 4.70 -6.37
CA ILE A 105 2.79 3.35 -6.31
C ILE A 105 1.76 2.48 -5.62
N VAL A 106 1.48 1.30 -6.16
CA VAL A 106 0.57 0.34 -5.53
C VAL A 106 1.34 -0.85 -4.98
N THR A 107 0.78 -1.50 -3.97
CA THR A 107 1.43 -2.66 -3.34
C THR A 107 0.42 -3.61 -2.75
N HIS A 108 0.75 -4.89 -2.73
CA HIS A 108 0.08 -5.86 -1.88
C HIS A 108 1.07 -6.88 -1.33
N GLN A 109 0.61 -7.62 -0.33
CA GLN A 109 1.36 -8.70 0.29
C GLN A 109 0.70 -10.02 -0.05
N HIS A 110 1.49 -11.04 -0.40
CA HIS A 110 1.00 -12.40 -0.50
C HIS A 110 1.16 -13.10 0.86
N PRO A 111 0.06 -13.54 1.52
CA PRO A 111 0.15 -14.29 2.78
C PRO A 111 1.00 -15.56 2.69
N SER A 112 1.14 -16.13 1.49
CA SER A 112 2.01 -17.28 1.21
C SER A 112 3.51 -16.99 1.41
N GLY A 113 3.91 -15.72 1.45
CA GLY A 113 5.30 -15.29 1.55
C GLY A 113 6.07 -15.26 0.23
N VAL A 114 5.45 -15.68 -0.89
CA VAL A 114 6.06 -15.69 -2.21
C VAL A 114 5.72 -14.40 -2.96
N ALA A 115 6.72 -13.59 -3.33
CA ALA A 115 6.50 -12.29 -3.98
C ALA A 115 6.27 -12.39 -5.51
N GLU A 116 6.24 -13.59 -6.09
CA GLU A 116 6.04 -13.74 -7.53
C GLU A 116 4.61 -13.26 -7.93
N PRO A 117 4.48 -12.24 -8.80
CA PRO A 117 3.17 -11.70 -9.17
C PRO A 117 2.38 -12.70 -10.02
N SER A 118 1.13 -12.92 -9.65
CA SER A 118 0.15 -13.72 -10.39
C SER A 118 -0.28 -13.03 -11.69
N GLU A 119 -1.00 -13.76 -12.54
CA GLU A 119 -1.65 -13.16 -13.71
C GLU A 119 -2.72 -12.13 -13.31
N ALA A 120 -3.42 -12.37 -12.18
CA ALA A 120 -4.39 -11.42 -11.65
C ALA A 120 -3.73 -10.09 -11.29
N ASP A 121 -2.53 -10.13 -10.68
CA ASP A 121 -1.73 -8.95 -10.33
C ASP A 121 -1.36 -8.14 -11.58
N ARG A 122 -0.87 -8.81 -12.64
CA ARG A 122 -0.54 -8.13 -13.90
C ARG A 122 -1.77 -7.51 -14.53
N ASN A 123 -2.90 -8.23 -14.52
CA ASN A 123 -4.16 -7.77 -15.09
C ASN A 123 -4.71 -6.54 -14.34
N ILE A 124 -4.66 -6.52 -13.00
CA ILE A 124 -5.09 -5.35 -12.23
C ILE A 124 -4.13 -4.17 -12.42
N THR A 125 -2.82 -4.43 -12.49
CA THR A 125 -1.80 -3.41 -12.78
C THR A 125 -2.09 -2.67 -14.08
N ALA A 126 -2.31 -3.43 -15.17
CA ALA A 126 -2.62 -2.86 -16.48
C ALA A 126 -3.92 -2.04 -16.47
N LYS A 127 -4.96 -2.52 -15.77
CA LYS A 127 -6.23 -1.79 -15.61
C LYS A 127 -6.04 -0.48 -14.83
N LEU A 128 -5.25 -0.50 -13.75
CA LEU A 128 -4.92 0.68 -12.96
C LEU A 128 -4.12 1.70 -13.78
N ALA A 129 -3.04 1.25 -14.43
CA ALA A 129 -2.22 2.10 -15.30
C ALA A 129 -3.08 2.83 -16.34
N LYS A 130 -3.93 2.08 -17.05
CA LYS A 130 -4.85 2.66 -18.05
C LYS A 130 -5.82 3.66 -17.42
N ALA A 131 -6.46 3.31 -16.31
CA ALA A 131 -7.47 4.18 -15.67
C ALA A 131 -6.85 5.47 -15.13
N LEU A 132 -5.73 5.39 -14.43
CA LEU A 132 -5.03 6.55 -13.86
C LEU A 132 -4.51 7.49 -14.95
N MET A 133 -4.00 6.93 -16.05
CA MET A 133 -3.49 7.73 -17.16
C MET A 133 -4.58 8.52 -17.89
N THR A 134 -5.85 8.10 -17.84
CA THR A 134 -6.96 8.92 -18.40
C THR A 134 -7.14 10.28 -17.72
N VAL A 135 -6.59 10.44 -16.52
CA VAL A 135 -6.61 11.69 -15.75
C VAL A 135 -5.19 12.16 -15.41
N GLU A 136 -4.21 11.76 -16.22
CA GLU A 136 -2.81 12.22 -16.12
C GLU A 136 -2.08 11.86 -14.82
N ILE A 137 -2.55 10.81 -14.13
CA ILE A 137 -1.89 10.26 -12.94
C ILE A 137 -1.05 9.05 -13.36
N ARG A 138 0.24 9.06 -13.03
CA ARG A 138 1.14 7.95 -13.38
C ARG A 138 1.09 6.84 -12.34
N LEU A 139 0.92 5.60 -12.77
CA LEU A 139 1.33 4.45 -11.96
C LEU A 139 2.84 4.30 -12.15
N LEU A 140 3.63 4.48 -11.08
CA LEU A 140 5.10 4.38 -11.17
C LEU A 140 5.60 2.97 -10.94
N ASP A 141 4.90 2.22 -10.09
CA ASP A 141 5.24 0.84 -9.80
C ASP A 141 4.07 0.08 -9.18
N HIS A 142 4.16 -1.24 -9.24
CA HIS A 142 3.40 -2.17 -8.43
C HIS A 142 4.38 -3.09 -7.69
N VAL A 143 4.42 -2.98 -6.36
CA VAL A 143 5.32 -3.73 -5.50
C VAL A 143 4.58 -4.89 -4.83
N VAL A 144 4.94 -6.12 -5.17
CA VAL A 144 4.41 -7.34 -4.53
C VAL A 144 5.36 -7.77 -3.42
N LEU A 145 4.83 -7.92 -2.20
CA LEU A 145 5.60 -8.29 -1.02
C LEU A 145 5.39 -9.76 -0.66
N GLY A 146 6.51 -10.44 -0.43
CA GLY A 146 6.57 -11.74 0.25
C GLY A 146 7.17 -11.59 1.65
N SER A 147 7.56 -12.69 2.28
CA SER A 147 8.13 -12.68 3.64
C SER A 147 9.39 -11.83 3.71
N ASP A 148 10.40 -12.17 2.90
CA ASP A 148 11.73 -11.54 2.92
C ASP A 148 12.12 -10.89 1.59
N GLN A 149 11.19 -10.87 0.64
CA GLN A 149 11.42 -10.38 -0.71
C GLN A 149 10.33 -9.41 -1.13
N ALA A 150 10.67 -8.54 -2.08
CA ALA A 150 9.77 -7.63 -2.75
C ALA A 150 10.05 -7.71 -4.26
N VAL A 151 9.00 -7.67 -5.07
CA VAL A 151 9.09 -7.65 -6.53
C VAL A 151 8.46 -6.37 -7.04
N SER A 152 9.24 -5.59 -7.77
CA SER A 152 8.75 -4.45 -8.56
C SER A 152 8.34 -4.94 -9.94
N LEU A 153 7.10 -4.64 -10.35
CA LEU A 153 6.66 -4.90 -11.72
C LEU A 153 7.33 -3.93 -12.71
N ALA A 154 7.65 -2.71 -12.29
CA ALA A 154 8.37 -1.74 -13.13
C ALA A 154 9.80 -2.21 -13.44
N GLU A 155 10.56 -2.71 -12.44
CA GLU A 155 11.92 -3.25 -12.65
C GLU A 155 11.91 -4.50 -13.55
N ARG A 156 10.79 -5.23 -13.59
CA ARG A 156 10.59 -6.38 -14.49
C ARG A 156 10.12 -5.99 -15.90
N GLY A 157 9.85 -4.70 -16.15
CA GLY A 157 9.34 -4.22 -17.44
C GLY A 157 7.90 -4.65 -17.74
N TRP A 158 7.09 -4.88 -16.71
CA TRP A 158 5.67 -5.25 -16.83
C TRP A 158 4.72 -4.07 -16.62
N LEU A 159 5.27 -2.86 -16.58
CA LEU A 159 4.57 -1.59 -16.44
C LEU A 159 4.91 -0.66 -17.61
#